data_AF-A0A2S4PI67-F1
#
_entry.id   AF-A0A2S4PI67-F1
#
_cell.length_a   1.000
_cell.length_b   1.000
_cell.length_c   1.000
_cell.angle_alpha   90.00
_cell.angle_beta   90.00
_cell.angle_gamma   90.00
#
_symmetry.space_group_name_H-M   'P 1'
#
loop_
_entity.id
_entity.type
_entity.pdbx_description
1 polymer ?
#
loop_
_entity_poly.entity_id
_entity_poly.type
_entity_poly.pdbx_seq_one_letter_code
_entity_poly.pdbx_strand_id
1 'polypeptide(L)'
;DINAFPSEALYNNELVSADAVKSRLLTYLPYQVEETDDTSVPLVYYDTQGGDFPEQIEDDEGGAKGKSALLADSKINENEAALVRLHVSKLIAAGVREEDIAVITPYNGQLGVVRDQMKEKFPGVELGSVDGFK
;
A
#
# COMPACT_ATOMS: atom_id res chain seq x y z
N ASP A 1 2.19 -14.34 -11.57
CA ASP A 1 1.06 -13.55 -11.06
C ASP A 1 1.31 -12.05 -11.12
N ILE A 2 2.25 -11.50 -10.32
CA ILE A 2 2.52 -10.05 -10.33
C ILE A 2 2.96 -9.51 -11.71
N ASN A 3 3.91 -10.18 -12.39
CA ASN A 3 4.41 -9.74 -13.70
C ASN A 3 3.39 -9.91 -14.85
N ALA A 4 2.35 -10.73 -14.68
CA ALA A 4 1.44 -11.06 -15.78
C ALA A 4 0.70 -9.81 -16.30
N PHE A 5 0.11 -9.04 -15.38
CA PHE A 5 -0.65 -7.84 -15.73
C PHE A 5 0.22 -6.73 -16.36
N PRO A 6 1.36 -6.31 -15.79
CA PRO A 6 2.22 -5.32 -16.43
C PRO A 6 2.77 -5.79 -17.78
N SER A 7 3.15 -7.06 -17.92
CA SER A 7 3.65 -7.61 -19.19
C SER A 7 2.62 -7.47 -20.31
N GLU A 8 1.36 -7.85 -20.03
CA GLU A 8 0.25 -7.71 -20.98
C GLU A 8 -0.06 -6.25 -21.28
N ALA A 9 -0.22 -5.42 -20.24
CA ALA A 9 -0.73 -4.05 -20.37
C ALA A 9 0.28 -3.06 -20.96
N LEU A 10 1.59 -3.27 -20.74
CA LEU A 10 2.63 -2.28 -21.03
C LEU A 10 3.74 -2.79 -21.95
N TYR A 11 3.88 -4.11 -22.12
CA TYR A 11 5.03 -4.72 -22.80
C TYR A 11 4.65 -5.82 -23.81
N ASN A 12 3.42 -5.82 -24.33
CA ASN A 12 2.96 -6.77 -25.36
C ASN A 12 3.21 -8.26 -25.00
N ASN A 13 3.12 -8.62 -23.71
CA ASN A 13 3.43 -9.95 -23.17
C ASN A 13 4.89 -10.42 -23.33
N GLU A 14 5.84 -9.51 -23.55
CA GLU A 14 7.26 -9.86 -23.75
C GLU A 14 8.06 -10.05 -22.45
N LEU A 15 7.55 -9.59 -21.29
CA LEU A 15 8.27 -9.77 -20.03
C LEU A 15 8.14 -11.20 -19.50
N VAL A 16 9.30 -11.83 -19.26
CA VAL A 16 9.41 -13.17 -18.66
C VAL A 16 10.07 -13.09 -17.29
N SER A 17 9.41 -13.62 -16.27
CA SER A 17 9.99 -13.70 -14.91
C SER A 17 11.08 -14.76 -14.85
N ALA A 18 12.25 -14.40 -14.32
CA ALA A 18 13.35 -15.34 -14.13
C ALA A 18 12.98 -16.44 -13.12
N ASP A 19 13.61 -17.61 -13.25
CA ASP A 19 13.37 -18.77 -12.37
C ASP A 19 13.59 -18.46 -10.88
N ALA A 20 14.52 -17.57 -10.58
CA ALA A 20 14.84 -17.16 -9.21
C ALA A 20 13.73 -16.34 -8.51
N VAL A 21 12.76 -15.80 -9.26
CA VAL A 21 11.72 -14.89 -8.73
C VAL A 21 10.29 -15.34 -9.03
N LYS A 22 10.08 -16.14 -10.09
CA LYS A 22 8.75 -16.45 -10.63
C LYS A 22 7.77 -17.11 -9.65
N SER A 23 8.27 -17.72 -8.59
CA SER A 23 7.48 -18.40 -7.54
C SER A 23 7.69 -17.80 -6.14
N ARG A 24 8.27 -16.60 -6.01
CA ARG A 24 8.52 -16.01 -4.69
C ARG A 24 7.22 -15.68 -3.95
N LEU A 25 7.17 -16.07 -2.69
CA LEU A 25 6.13 -15.76 -1.72
C LEU A 25 6.76 -15.19 -0.45
N LEU A 26 5.96 -14.59 0.43
CA LEU A 26 6.45 -14.06 1.71
C LEU A 26 7.01 -15.18 2.61
N THR A 27 6.46 -16.38 2.54
CA THR A 27 6.98 -17.56 3.26
C THR A 27 8.38 -18.01 2.81
N TYR A 28 8.91 -17.48 1.70
CA TYR A 28 10.26 -17.80 1.20
C TYR A 28 11.32 -16.76 1.60
N LEU A 29 10.97 -15.79 2.46
CA LEU A 29 11.91 -14.83 3.02
C LEU A 29 13.00 -15.55 3.84
N PRO A 30 14.20 -14.95 4.00
CA PRO A 30 15.34 -15.60 4.67
C PRO A 30 15.18 -15.66 6.21
N TYR A 31 13.96 -15.46 6.70
CA TYR A 31 13.57 -15.49 8.10
C TYR A 31 12.17 -16.11 8.22
N GLN A 32 11.79 -16.48 9.44
CA GLN A 32 10.54 -17.19 9.69
C GLN A 32 9.33 -16.27 9.46
N VAL A 33 8.44 -16.71 8.55
CA VAL A 33 7.12 -16.11 8.31
C VAL A 33 6.09 -17.24 8.37
N GLU A 34 5.02 -17.04 9.13
CA GLU A 34 3.90 -17.97 9.23
C GLU A 34 3.13 -18.04 7.91
N GLU A 35 2.69 -19.25 7.55
CA GLU A 35 1.82 -19.47 6.42
C GLU A 35 0.37 -19.09 6.80
N THR A 36 -0.18 -18.12 6.07
CA THR A 36 -1.50 -17.54 6.25
C THR A 36 -2.10 -17.25 4.87
N ASP A 37 -3.40 -16.97 4.81
CA ASP A 37 -4.07 -16.57 3.56
C ASP A 37 -3.42 -15.34 2.89
N ASP A 38 -2.79 -14.45 3.67
CA ASP A 38 -2.12 -13.23 3.18
C ASP A 38 -0.63 -13.46 2.82
N THR A 39 -0.01 -14.57 3.27
CA THR A 39 1.44 -14.84 3.06
C THR A 39 1.72 -15.99 2.11
N SER A 40 0.73 -16.85 1.84
CA SER A 40 0.81 -17.98 0.90
C SER A 40 0.46 -17.61 -0.55
N VAL A 41 0.09 -16.34 -0.81
CA VAL A 41 -0.23 -15.84 -2.15
C VAL A 41 0.59 -14.58 -2.46
N PRO A 42 0.92 -14.32 -3.75
CA PRO A 42 1.72 -13.16 -4.12
C PRO A 42 0.88 -11.89 -4.31
N LEU A 43 -0.45 -12.01 -4.35
CA LEU A 43 -1.37 -10.90 -4.62
C LEU A 43 -2.67 -11.12 -3.84
N VAL A 44 -3.04 -10.12 -3.05
CA VAL A 44 -4.34 -10.03 -2.38
C VAL A 44 -5.02 -8.76 -2.87
N TYR A 45 -6.28 -8.87 -3.30
CA TYR A 45 -7.10 -7.73 -3.71
C TYR A 45 -8.23 -7.54 -2.71
N TYR A 46 -8.23 -6.39 -2.04
CA TYR A 46 -9.31 -5.99 -1.15
C TYR A 46 -10.29 -5.10 -1.91
N ASP A 47 -11.48 -5.62 -2.21
CA ASP A 47 -12.55 -4.83 -2.81
C ASP A 47 -13.25 -4.00 -1.72
N THR A 48 -13.13 -2.67 -1.84
CA THR A 48 -13.76 -1.69 -0.93
C THR A 48 -15.04 -1.11 -1.53
N GLN A 49 -15.39 -1.47 -2.77
CA GLN A 49 -16.58 -0.98 -3.45
C GLN A 49 -17.86 -1.52 -2.78
N GLY A 50 -18.82 -0.63 -2.55
CA GLY A 50 -20.10 -0.98 -1.94
C GLY A 50 -20.07 -1.19 -0.42
N GLY A 51 -18.91 -1.03 0.21
CA GLY A 51 -18.77 -0.91 1.66
C GLY A 51 -18.85 0.54 2.15
N ASP A 52 -18.61 0.74 3.44
CA ASP A 52 -18.47 2.07 4.05
C ASP A 52 -17.05 2.60 3.84
N PHE A 53 -16.68 2.91 2.60
CA PHE A 53 -15.36 3.45 2.24
C PHE A 53 -15.52 4.73 1.40
N PRO A 54 -16.13 5.79 1.96
CA PRO A 54 -16.35 7.02 1.21
C PRO A 54 -15.02 7.74 0.92
N GLU A 55 -14.83 8.12 -0.34
CA GLU A 55 -13.79 9.07 -0.71
C GLU A 55 -14.20 10.47 -0.23
N GLN A 56 -13.26 11.18 0.37
CA GLN A 56 -13.41 12.57 0.81
C GLN A 56 -12.35 13.43 0.14
N ILE A 57 -12.66 14.71 -0.03
CA ILE A 57 -11.68 15.73 -0.41
C ILE A 57 -11.17 16.34 0.89
N GLU A 58 -9.86 16.56 0.97
CA GLU A 58 -9.26 17.25 2.11
C GLU A 58 -9.82 18.70 2.19
N ASP A 59 -10.78 18.94 3.08
CA ASP A 59 -11.37 20.26 3.28
C ASP A 59 -10.41 21.16 4.08
N ASP A 60 -10.09 22.34 3.53
CA ASP A 60 -9.27 23.40 4.15
C ASP A 60 -10.02 24.13 5.30
N GLU A 61 -10.63 23.38 6.23
CA GLU A 61 -11.34 23.93 7.42
C GLU A 61 -10.38 24.43 8.52
N GLY A 62 -9.16 24.85 8.15
CA GLY A 62 -8.04 25.12 9.04
C GLY A 62 -7.33 26.45 8.82
N GLY A 63 -8.01 27.50 8.36
CA GLY A 63 -7.60 28.89 8.63
C GLY A 63 -6.14 29.27 8.31
N ALA A 64 -5.69 29.11 7.07
CA ALA A 64 -4.54 29.86 6.56
C ALA A 64 -4.79 30.34 5.13
N LYS A 65 -5.40 31.51 5.02
CA LYS A 65 -5.48 32.27 3.76
C LYS A 65 -4.07 32.44 3.20
N GLY A 66 -3.74 31.66 2.18
CA GLY A 66 -2.56 31.84 1.36
C GLY A 66 -1.50 30.78 1.54
N LYS A 67 -1.77 29.56 1.09
CA LYS A 67 -0.86 28.78 0.23
C LYS A 67 -1.57 27.52 -0.27
N SER A 68 -1.69 27.44 -1.59
CA SER A 68 -1.93 26.23 -2.38
C SER A 68 -3.38 25.86 -2.68
N ALA A 69 -3.94 26.53 -3.69
CA ALA A 69 -4.98 25.96 -4.56
C ALA A 69 -4.51 24.69 -5.32
N LEU A 70 -3.31 24.16 -5.05
CA LEU A 70 -2.78 22.89 -5.56
C LEU A 70 -2.89 21.73 -4.55
N LEU A 71 -3.38 21.99 -3.32
CA LEU A 71 -3.69 20.94 -2.33
C LEU A 71 -5.18 20.58 -2.30
N ALA A 72 -6.05 21.40 -2.90
CA ALA A 72 -7.51 21.30 -2.85
C ALA A 72 -8.13 20.13 -3.66
N ASP A 73 -7.31 19.21 -4.18
CA ASP A 73 -7.75 18.04 -4.97
C ASP A 73 -7.19 16.71 -4.39
N SER A 74 -6.60 16.72 -3.19
CA SER A 74 -6.14 15.46 -2.59
C SER A 74 -7.32 14.67 -2.04
N LYS A 75 -7.54 13.49 -2.62
CA LYS A 75 -8.55 12.52 -2.21
C LYS A 75 -8.02 11.69 -1.05
N ILE A 76 -8.87 11.46 -0.05
CA ILE A 76 -8.59 10.62 1.11
C ILE A 76 -9.70 9.59 1.31
N ASN A 77 -9.36 8.48 1.95
CA ASN A 77 -10.29 7.45 2.40
C ASN A 77 -9.78 6.86 3.71
N GLU A 78 -10.40 7.28 4.82
CA GLU A 78 -9.98 6.89 6.17
C GLU A 78 -10.14 5.40 6.43
N ASN A 79 -11.19 4.79 5.88
CA ASN A 79 -11.48 3.38 6.08
C ASN A 79 -10.53 2.50 5.25
N GLU A 80 -10.10 2.95 4.07
CA GLU A 80 -9.01 2.30 3.33
C GLU A 80 -7.69 2.39 4.09
N ALA A 81 -7.37 3.54 4.70
CA ALA A 81 -6.18 3.67 5.54
C ALA A 81 -6.24 2.70 6.75
N ALA A 82 -7.41 2.56 7.38
CA ALA A 82 -7.61 1.63 8.47
C ALA A 82 -7.46 0.16 8.02
N LEU A 83 -7.93 -0.17 6.81
CA LEU A 83 -7.78 -1.50 6.21
C LEU A 83 -6.31 -1.81 5.90
N VAL A 84 -5.57 -0.84 5.34
CA VAL A 84 -4.13 -0.96 5.12
C VAL A 84 -3.41 -1.23 6.44
N ARG A 85 -3.71 -0.45 7.49
CA ARG A 85 -3.13 -0.66 8.83
C ARG A 85 -3.44 -2.05 9.37
N LEU A 86 -4.65 -2.55 9.18
CA LEU A 86 -5.04 -3.89 9.59
C LEU A 86 -4.23 -4.95 8.83
N HIS A 87 -4.12 -4.83 7.50
CA HIS A 87 -3.37 -5.78 6.69
C HIS A 87 -1.88 -5.79 7.05
N VAL A 88 -1.24 -4.62 7.18
CA VAL A 88 0.15 -4.54 7.63
C VAL A 88 0.33 -5.13 9.03
N SER A 89 -0.61 -4.89 9.95
CA SER A 89 -0.59 -5.51 11.29
C SER A 89 -0.60 -7.04 11.20
N LYS A 90 -1.36 -7.63 10.26
CA LYS A 90 -1.43 -9.09 10.06
C LYS A 90 -0.11 -9.64 9.51
N LEU A 91 0.48 -8.97 8.51
CA LEU A 91 1.76 -9.39 7.92
C LEU A 91 2.88 -9.38 8.97
N ILE A 92 2.95 -8.33 9.79
CA ILE A 92 3.93 -8.23 10.88
C ILE A 92 3.67 -9.29 11.95
N ALA A 93 2.41 -9.53 12.31
CA ALA A 93 2.06 -10.60 13.26
C ALA A 93 2.44 -11.99 12.73
N ALA A 94 2.38 -12.19 11.42
CA ALA A 94 2.86 -13.41 10.75
C ALA A 94 4.39 -13.48 10.62
N GLY A 95 5.14 -12.45 11.06
CA GLY A 95 6.61 -12.47 11.10
C GLY A 95 7.31 -11.70 9.99
N VAL A 96 6.58 -11.02 9.09
CA VAL A 96 7.19 -10.11 8.11
C VAL A 96 7.79 -8.91 8.84
N ARG A 97 9.03 -8.55 8.52
CA ARG A 97 9.70 -7.40 9.15
C ARG A 97 9.15 -6.11 8.60
N GLU A 98 9.06 -5.08 9.45
CA GLU A 98 8.55 -3.77 9.06
C GLU A 98 9.35 -3.16 7.91
N GLU A 99 10.68 -3.29 7.95
CA GLU A 99 11.58 -2.75 6.93
C GLU A 99 11.44 -3.41 5.54
N ASP A 100 10.75 -4.55 5.46
CA ASP A 100 10.47 -5.25 4.19
C ASP A 100 9.07 -4.92 3.64
N ILE A 101 8.33 -4.00 4.28
CA ILE A 101 6.99 -3.57 3.87
C ILE A 101 7.02 -2.10 3.44
N ALA A 102 6.41 -1.84 2.28
CA ALA A 102 6.14 -0.50 1.78
C ALA A 102 4.64 -0.30 1.50
N VAL A 103 4.11 0.86 1.89
CA VAL A 103 2.76 1.30 1.54
C VAL A 103 2.84 2.48 0.58
N ILE A 104 2.22 2.34 -0.58
CA ILE A 104 2.25 3.31 -1.67
C ILE A 104 0.83 3.79 -1.97
N THR A 105 0.66 5.11 -2.11
CA THR A 105 -0.62 5.74 -2.50
C THR A 105 -0.40 6.86 -3.52
N PRO A 106 -1.29 7.07 -4.51
CA PRO A 106 -1.11 8.15 -5.48
C PRO A 106 -1.38 9.55 -4.93
N TYR A 107 -2.11 9.68 -3.81
CA TYR A 107 -2.54 10.96 -3.26
C TYR A 107 -1.77 11.33 -1.98
N ASN A 108 -1.25 12.56 -1.93
CA ASN A 108 -0.52 13.06 -0.76
C ASN A 108 -1.40 13.20 0.49
N GLY A 109 -2.67 13.57 0.34
CA GLY A 109 -3.64 13.60 1.44
C GLY A 109 -3.82 12.21 2.06
N GLN A 110 -4.00 11.18 1.22
CA GLN A 110 -4.09 9.80 1.70
C GLN A 110 -2.80 9.34 2.38
N LEU A 111 -1.63 9.76 1.86
CA LEU A 111 -0.35 9.48 2.51
C LEU A 111 -0.28 10.11 3.91
N GLY A 112 -0.85 11.31 4.09
CA GLY A 112 -1.00 11.96 5.39
C GLY A 112 -1.81 11.09 6.36
N VAL A 113 -3.01 10.67 5.96
CA VAL A 113 -3.89 9.82 6.78
C VAL A 113 -3.22 8.49 7.14
N VAL A 114 -2.60 7.82 6.17
CA VAL A 114 -1.87 6.56 6.42
C VAL A 114 -0.72 6.80 7.39
N ARG A 115 0.05 7.88 7.23
CA ARG A 115 1.17 8.20 8.11
C ARG A 115 0.72 8.41 9.54
N ASP A 116 -0.36 9.14 9.76
CA ASP A 116 -0.88 9.42 11.10
C ASP A 116 -1.37 8.14 11.80
N GLN A 117 -1.94 7.20 11.04
CA GLN A 117 -2.41 5.91 11.58
C GLN A 117 -1.30 4.87 11.79
N MET A 118 -0.18 4.97 11.09
CA MET A 118 0.85 3.92 11.01
C MET A 118 2.13 4.25 11.77
N LYS A 119 2.58 5.51 11.74
CA LYS A 119 3.97 5.88 12.08
C LYS A 119 4.38 5.58 13.52
N GLU A 120 3.45 5.68 14.48
CA GLU A 120 3.73 5.35 15.88
C GLU A 120 3.82 3.83 16.10
N LYS A 121 2.96 3.07 15.41
CA LYS A 121 2.84 1.62 15.61
C LYS A 121 3.88 0.82 14.83
N PHE A 122 4.23 1.29 13.63
CA PHE A 122 5.08 0.60 12.67
C PHE A 122 6.14 1.55 12.09
N PRO A 123 7.09 2.03 12.90
CA PRO A 123 8.07 3.02 12.48
C PRO A 123 9.03 2.54 11.39
N GLY A 124 9.16 1.22 11.17
CA GLY A 124 10.02 0.63 10.15
C GLY A 124 9.37 0.50 8.76
N VAL A 125 8.05 0.66 8.66
CA VAL A 125 7.32 0.53 7.39
C VAL A 125 7.55 1.77 6.53
N GLU A 126 7.95 1.56 5.28
CA GLU A 126 8.14 2.65 4.33
C GLU A 126 6.78 3.18 3.84
N LEU A 127 6.58 4.50 3.91
CA LEU A 127 5.35 5.16 3.49
C LEU A 127 5.69 6.24 2.46
N GLY A 128 5.04 6.20 1.29
CA GLY A 128 5.30 7.21 0.28
C GLY A 128 4.28 7.22 -0.86
N SER A 129 4.45 8.20 -1.74
CA SER A 129 3.62 8.32 -2.93
C SER A 129 4.22 7.58 -4.13
N VAL A 130 3.41 7.30 -5.14
CA VAL A 130 3.89 6.67 -6.39
C VAL A 130 5.07 7.44 -7.01
N ASP A 131 5.05 8.78 -6.96
CA ASP A 131 6.16 9.59 -7.47
C ASP A 131 7.43 9.52 -6.62
N GLY A 132 7.31 9.19 -5.33
CA GLY A 132 8.42 9.01 -4.39
C GLY A 132 9.08 7.64 -4.47
N PHE A 133 8.37 6.63 -4.97
CA PHE A 133 8.87 5.28 -5.20
C PHE A 133 9.28 5.11 -6.67
N LYS A 134 10.57 5.30 -6.98
CA LYS A 134 11.15 5.10 -8.33
C LYS A 134 12.43 4.31 -8.27
#